data_AF-A0A966P9Q2-F1
#
_entry.id   AF-A0A966P9Q2-F1
#
_cell.length_a   1.000
_cell.length_b   1.000
_cell.length_c   1.000
_cell.angle_alpha   90.00
_cell.angle_beta   90.00
_cell.angle_gamma   90.00
#
_symmetry.space_group_name_H-M   'P 1'
#
loop_
_entity.id
_entity.type
_entity.pdbx_description
1 polymer ?
#
loop_
_entity_poly.entity_id
_entity_poly.type
_entity_poly.pdbx_seq_one_letter_code
_entity_poly.pdbx_strand_id
1 'polypeptide(L)' 'MVANILEVSVSLREQVSTGDVLLLLESMKMEIPVLAEVTGSVVEIAVSKGDVVQEGDPLVMIDTSLAPKREDQAQRSPKS' A
#
# COMPACT_ATOMS: atom_id res chain seq x y z
N MET A 1 6.40 -8.53 -17.00
CA MET A 1 5.68 -9.69 -16.38
C MET A 1 4.16 -9.55 -16.60
N VAL A 2 3.37 -10.63 -16.66
CA VAL A 2 1.89 -10.58 -16.70
C VAL A 2 1.33 -11.32 -15.48
N ALA A 3 0.34 -10.74 -14.80
CA ALA A 3 -0.29 -11.30 -13.61
C ALA A 3 -1.77 -10.88 -13.47
N ASN A 4 -2.53 -11.62 -12.66
CA ASN A 4 -3.90 -11.29 -12.29
C ASN A 4 -3.94 -10.64 -10.90
N ILE A 5 -4.88 -9.72 -10.65
CA ILE A 5 -5.17 -9.24 -9.29
C ILE A 5 -5.95 -10.31 -8.55
N LEU A 6 -5.32 -10.94 -7.55
CA LEU A 6 -5.97 -11.93 -6.69
C LEU A 6 -6.83 -11.28 -5.61
N GLU A 7 -6.29 -10.24 -4.98
CA GLU A 7 -6.91 -9.50 -3.88
C GLU A 7 -6.35 -8.07 -3.84
N VAL A 8 -7.21 -7.09 -3.52
CA VAL A 8 -6.79 -5.75 -3.10
C VAL A 8 -6.99 -5.68 -1.58
N SER A 9 -5.90 -5.48 -0.84
CA SER A 9 -5.89 -5.56 0.62
C SER A 9 -5.99 -4.19 1.30
N VAL A 10 -6.05 -3.11 0.53
CA VAL A 10 -6.16 -1.72 1.02
C VAL A 10 -7.40 -1.01 0.48
N SER A 11 -7.81 0.05 1.17
CA SER A 11 -8.94 0.91 0.79
C SER A 11 -8.49 2.34 0.49
N LEU A 12 -9.32 3.08 -0.25
CA LEU A 12 -9.10 4.52 -0.44
C LEU A 12 -9.05 5.24 0.91
N ARG A 13 -8.08 6.16 1.03
CA ARG A 13 -7.74 6.94 2.24
C ARG A 13 -7.15 6.13 3.39
N GLU A 14 -6.87 4.85 3.19
CA GLU A 14 -6.16 4.05 4.18
C GLU A 14 -4.70 4.51 4.31
N GLN A 15 -4.17 4.43 5.52
CA GLN A 15 -2.81 4.81 5.84
C GLN A 15 -1.93 3.56 5.81
N VAL A 16 -0.87 3.60 5.02
CA VAL A 16 0.05 2.47 4.80
C VAL A 16 1.47 2.86 5.19
N SER A 17 2.24 1.88 5.64
CA SER A 17 3.65 1.99 5.97
C SER A 17 4.50 1.20 4.97
N THR A 18 5.77 1.59 4.81
CA THR A 18 6.71 0.81 4.00
C THR A 18 6.74 -0.65 4.46
N GLY A 19 6.53 -1.57 3.51
CA GLY A 19 6.46 -3.01 3.75
C GLY A 19 5.05 -3.56 3.93
N ASP A 20 4.02 -2.72 4.08
CA ASP A 20 2.63 -3.17 4.15
C ASP A 20 2.18 -3.77 2.81
N VAL A 21 1.38 -4.83 2.86
CA VAL A 21 0.84 -5.48 1.65
C VAL A 21 -0.31 -4.64 1.11
N LEU A 22 -0.18 -4.19 -0.14
CA LEU A 22 -1.21 -3.40 -0.83
C LEU A 22 -2.21 -4.31 -1.55
N LEU A 23 -1.71 -5.31 -2.26
CA LEU A 23 -2.49 -6.26 -3.03
C LEU A 23 -1.68 -7.52 -3.30
N LEU A 24 -2.37 -8.58 -3.70
CA LEU A 24 -1.78 -9.85 -4.12
C LEU A 24 -1.96 -10.03 -5.62
N LEU A 25 -0.86 -10.32 -6.30
CA LEU A 25 -0.87 -10.77 -7.69
C LEU A 25 -0.84 -12.29 -7.75
N GLU A 26 -1.45 -12.86 -8.79
CA GLU A 26 -1.34 -14.27 -9.12
C GLU A 26 -0.68 -14.43 -10.50
N SER A 27 0.40 -15.22 -10.56
CA SER A 27 1.04 -15.60 -11.82
C SER A 27 1.64 -17.00 -11.67
N MET A 28 1.39 -17.87 -12.66
CA MET A 28 1.89 -19.25 -12.66
C MET A 28 1.59 -20.04 -11.37
N LYS A 29 0.39 -19.87 -10.79
CA LYS A 29 -0.05 -20.47 -9.51
C LYS A 29 0.75 -20.00 -8.29
N MET A 30 1.52 -18.92 -8.40
CA MET A 30 2.24 -18.30 -7.32
C MET A 30 1.56 -16.99 -6.94
N GLU A 31 1.44 -16.76 -5.63
CA GLU A 31 0.99 -15.50 -5.06
C GLU A 31 2.19 -14.59 -4.84
N ILE A 32 2.09 -13.34 -5.29
CA ILE A 32 3.16 -12.35 -5.22
C ILE A 32 2.62 -11.11 -4.54
N PRO A 33 3.06 -10.81 -3.30
CA PRO A 33 2.62 -9.61 -2.61
C PRO A 33 3.26 -8.37 -3.23
N VAL A 34 2.44 -7.35 -3.48
CA VAL A 34 2.92 -6.00 -3.81
C VAL A 34 2.97 -5.22 -2.51
N LEU A 35 4.18 -4.81 -2.13
CA LEU A 35 4.44 -4.09 -0.88
C LEU A 35 4.46 -2.58 -1.13
N ALA A 36 4.02 -1.82 -0.14
CA ALA A 36 4.21 -0.38 -0.13
C ALA A 36 5.70 -0.04 -0.02
N GLU A 37 6.23 0.72 -0.97
CA GLU A 37 7.61 1.20 -0.92
C GLU A 37 7.78 2.39 0.02
N VAL A 38 6.69 3.13 0.28
CA VAL A 38 6.67 4.37 1.06
C VAL A 38 5.54 4.38 2.07
N THR A 39 5.72 5.11 3.16
CA THR A 39 4.64 5.46 4.10
C THR A 39 3.82 6.63 3.54
N GLY A 40 2.50 6.53 3.62
CA GLY A 40 1.59 7.58 3.16
C GLY A 40 0.12 7.18 3.25
N SER A 41 -0.73 7.90 2.51
CA SER A 41 -2.15 7.57 2.40
C SER A 41 -2.49 7.11 0.97
N VAL A 42 -3.28 6.04 0.85
CA VAL A 42 -3.80 5.55 -0.43
C VAL A 42 -4.78 6.58 -1.00
N VAL A 43 -4.46 7.15 -2.15
CA VAL A 43 -5.29 8.16 -2.81
C VAL A 43 -6.00 7.64 -4.05
N GLU A 44 -5.50 6.54 -4.62
CA GLU A 44 -6.10 5.89 -5.78
C GLU A 44 -5.81 4.38 -5.76
N ILE A 45 -6.79 3.59 -6.21
CA ILE A 45 -6.65 2.17 -6.51
C ILE A 45 -7.16 2.01 -7.94
N ALA A 46 -6.24 1.72 -8.87
CA ALA A 46 -6.50 1.70 -10.31
C ALA A 46 -7.00 0.34 -10.82
N VAL A 47 -7.07 -0.66 -9.94
CA VAL A 47 -7.34 -2.05 -10.28
C VAL A 47 -8.38 -2.69 -9.36
N SER A 48 -8.99 -3.76 -9.82
CA SER A 48 -9.95 -4.59 -9.10
C SER A 48 -9.57 -6.07 -9.17
N LYS A 49 -10.10 -6.86 -8.24
CA LYS A 49 -9.93 -8.32 -8.25
C LYS A 49 -10.36 -8.91 -9.60
N GLY A 50 -9.49 -9.73 -10.18
CA GLY A 50 -9.69 -10.38 -11.47
C GLY A 50 -9.11 -9.62 -12.66
N ASP A 51 -8.65 -8.38 -12.48
CA ASP A 51 -8.01 -7.62 -13.55
C ASP A 51 -6.66 -8.25 -13.95
N VAL A 52 -6.32 -8.17 -15.23
CA VAL A 52 -5.01 -8.58 -15.75
C VAL A 52 -4.12 -7.35 -15.85
N VAL A 53 -2.93 -7.43 -15.27
CA VAL A 53 -1.95 -6.34 -15.26
C VAL A 53 -0.61 -6.79 -15.84
N GLN A 54 0.13 -5.81 -16.34
CA GLN A 54 1.48 -5.95 -16.83
C GLN A 54 2.45 -5.07 -16.04
N GLU A 55 3.73 -5.36 -16.21
CA GLU A 55 4.79 -4.55 -15.63
C GLU A 55 4.73 -3.11 -16.18
N GLY A 56 4.68 -2.16 -15.26
CA GLY A 56 4.51 -0.73 -15.58
C GLY A 56 3.07 -0.22 -15.44
N ASP A 57 2.07 -1.09 -15.31
CA ASP A 57 0.70 -0.66 -15.08
C ASP A 57 0.56 -0.04 -13.67
N PRO A 58 -0.15 1.09 -13.54
CA PRO A 58 -0.43 1.67 -12.23
C PRO A 58 -1.40 0.77 -11.45
N LEU A 59 -1.08 0.51 -10.18
CA LEU A 59 -1.91 -0.33 -9.31
C LEU A 59 -2.55 0.48 -8.19
N VAL A 60 -1.72 1.16 -7.40
CA VAL A 60 -2.12 1.98 -6.24
C VAL A 60 -1.26 3.25 -6.23
N MET A 61 -1.88 4.40 -5.97
CA MET A 61 -1.17 5.66 -5.77
C MET A 61 -1.17 6.03 -4.28
N ILE A 62 0.01 6.33 -3.75
CA ILE A 62 0.22 6.73 -2.36
C ILE A 62 0.69 8.17 -2.31
N ASP A 63 -0.02 9.01 -1.56
CA ASP A 63 0.42 10.37 -1.24
C ASP A 63 1.26 10.36 0.05
N THR A 64 2.54 10.70 -0.10
CA THR A 64 3.52 10.75 1.01
C THR A 64 3.45 12.05 1.82
N SER A 65 2.80 13.09 1.30
CA SER A 65 2.56 14.34 2.04
C SER A 65 1.49 14.17 3.14
N LEU A 66 0.65 13.15 2.98
CA LEU A 66 -0.37 12.71 3.93
C LEU A 66 0.12 11.58 4.86
N ALA A 67 1.42 11.28 4.88
CA ALA A 67 1.97 10.47 5.94
C ALA A 67 1.71 11.16 7.30
N PRO A 68 1.35 10.43 8.35
CA PRO A 68 1.22 11.02 9.68
C PRO A 68 2.54 11.71 10.00
N LYS A 69 2.50 13.04 10.14
CA LYS A 69 3.63 13.77 10.70
C LYS A 69 3.89 13.10 12.05
N ARG A 70 5.14 12.74 12.32
CA ARG A 70 5.55 12.43 13.68
C ARG A 70 5.32 13.69 14.53
N GLU A 71 4.10 13.90 15.00
CA GLU A 71 3.81 14.82 16.09
C GLU A 71 4.35 14.16 17.36
N ASP A 72 5.59 14.50 17.64
CA ASP A 72 6.10 14.81 18.97
C ASP A 72 5.67 13.87 20.11
N GLN A 73 6.32 12.71 20.23
CA GLN A 73 6.48 12.05 21.53
C GLN A 73 7.62 12.69 22.33
N ALA A 74 7.59 14.02 22.51
CA ALA A 74 8.40 14.72 23.51
C ALA A 74 7.50 15.37 24.59
N GLN A 75 6.50 14.64 25.09
CA GLN A 75 5.87 15.03 26.37
C GLN A 75 5.24 13.85 27.12
N ARG A 76 6.11 13.02 27.70
CA ARG A 76 5.85 12.46 29.03
C ARG A 76 6.95 12.94 29.94
N SER A 77 6.68 14.08 30.59
CA SER A 77 7.50 14.70 31.64
C SER A 77 7.83 13.67 32.73
N PRO A 78 8.99 13.79 33.41
CA PRO A 78 9.34 12.93 34.53
C PRO A 78 8.38 13.22 35.69
N LYS A 79 7.83 12.18 36.32
CA LYS A 79 7.11 12.34 37.58
C LYS A 79 7.96 11.72 38.69
N SER A 80 8.35 12.62 39.61
CA SER A 80 8.99 12.50 40.94
C SER A 80 9.48 11.15 41.42
#